data_AF-A0AAE0Q550-F1
#
_entry.id   AF-A0AAE0Q550-F1
#
_cell.length_a   1.000
_cell.length_b   1.000
_cell.length_c   1.000
_cell.angle_alpha   90.00
_cell.angle_beta   90.00
_cell.angle_gamma   90.00
#
_symmetry.space_group_name_H-M   'P 1'
#
loop_
_entity.id
_entity.type
_entity.pdbx_description
1 polymer ?
#
loop_
_entity_poly.entity_id
_entity_poly.type
_entity_poly.pdbx_seq_one_letter_code
_entity_poly.pdbx_strand_id
1 'polypeptide(L)'
;VGCELEEKERFWSELDEVMESIPTGERVVIGADFNGHVGEGNTGDEEVMGKFGVKERNLEGQMVVDFAKRMDMAVVNTYFQKREEHRVTYKSGGRRTQVVLPDDWKTTTEVIRETGRKVLGVSSGRRKEDKETWWWNEEVQDSIQRKRLAKKKWDMDWTEENRQEYKELQHRVKREVSKAKQKAYDELYTRLDTREGEKDLYRLARQRNRDGKD
;
A
#
# COMPACT_ATOMS: atom_id res chain seq x y z
N VAL A 1 7.47 -23.47 11.89
CA VAL A 1 8.86 -23.09 11.56
C VAL A 1 8.79 -21.65 11.12
N GLY A 2 9.32 -20.72 11.92
CA GLY A 2 9.30 -19.29 11.62
C GLY A 2 10.58 -18.88 10.88
N CYS A 3 10.51 -17.86 10.02
CA CYS A 3 11.69 -17.30 9.37
C CYS A 3 12.71 -16.79 10.39
N GLU A 4 13.99 -16.85 10.03
CA GLU A 4 15.10 -16.40 10.87
C GLU A 4 15.02 -14.87 11.12
N LEU A 5 15.56 -14.40 12.24
CA LEU A 5 15.50 -12.99 12.65
C LEU A 5 16.11 -12.07 11.58
N GLU A 6 17.25 -12.47 11.00
CA GLU A 6 17.94 -11.72 9.95
C GLU A 6 17.06 -11.52 8.70
N GLU A 7 16.23 -12.51 8.36
CA GLU A 7 15.34 -12.40 7.20
C GLU A 7 14.21 -11.41 7.46
N LYS A 8 13.70 -11.36 8.70
CA LYS A 8 12.69 -10.39 9.11
C LYS A 8 13.26 -8.98 9.14
N GLU A 9 14.44 -8.79 9.72
CA GLU A 9 15.12 -7.48 9.75
C GLU A 9 15.44 -6.98 8.34
N ARG A 10 15.85 -7.88 7.44
CA ARG A 10 16.06 -7.57 6.03
C ARG A 10 14.76 -7.15 5.35
N PHE A 11 13.65 -7.85 5.58
CA PHE A 11 12.35 -7.47 5.05
C PHE A 11 11.94 -6.06 5.48
N TRP A 12 12.08 -5.73 6.77
CA TRP A 12 11.71 -4.41 7.29
C TRP A 12 12.62 -3.31 6.73
N SER A 13 13.93 -3.55 6.61
CA SER A 13 14.86 -2.62 5.96
C SER A 13 14.50 -2.37 4.49
N GLU A 14 14.16 -3.43 3.73
CA GLU A 14 13.74 -3.28 2.33
C GLU A 14 12.39 -2.55 2.21
N LEU A 15 11.47 -2.76 3.15
CA LEU A 15 10.20 -2.04 3.20
C LEU A 15 10.41 -0.56 3.50
N ASP A 16 11.34 -0.22 4.41
CA ASP A 16 11.71 1.15 4.72
C ASP A 16 12.20 1.91 3.48
N GLU A 17 13.16 1.33 2.75
CA GLU A 17 13.67 1.93 1.50
C GLU A 17 12.56 2.13 0.45
N VAL A 18 11.59 1.22 0.39
CA VAL A 18 10.45 1.35 -0.52
C VAL A 18 9.58 2.52 -0.10
N MET A 19 9.28 2.67 1.19
CA MET A 19 8.46 3.77 1.71
C MET A 19 9.11 5.13 1.49
N GLU A 20 10.41 5.26 1.76
CA GLU A 20 11.17 6.50 1.56
C GLU A 20 11.22 6.94 0.09
N SER A 21 11.13 5.98 -0.84
CA SER A 21 11.11 6.29 -2.28
C SER A 21 9.76 6.80 -2.80
N ILE A 22 8.69 6.70 -1.99
CA ILE A 22 7.36 7.18 -2.38
C ILE A 22 7.29 8.70 -2.12
N PRO A 23 6.85 9.52 -3.09
CA PRO A 23 6.70 10.95 -2.88
C PRO A 23 5.75 11.25 -1.71
N THR A 24 6.13 12.19 -0.84
CA THR A 24 5.37 12.57 0.37
C THR A 24 3.95 13.08 0.13
N GLY A 25 3.60 13.42 -1.12
CA GLY A 25 2.24 13.80 -1.52
C GLY A 25 1.30 12.62 -1.83
N GLU A 26 1.79 11.39 -1.87
CA GLU A 26 0.98 10.19 -2.12
C GLU A 26 0.49 9.57 -0.80
N ARG A 27 -0.78 9.17 -0.75
CA ARG A 27 -1.33 8.44 0.41
C ARG A 27 -1.04 6.96 0.26
N VAL A 28 -0.36 6.37 1.25
CA VAL A 28 0.02 4.94 1.23
C VAL A 28 -0.82 4.14 2.22
N VAL A 29 -1.31 2.99 1.77
CA VAL A 29 -2.00 2.00 2.62
C VAL A 29 -1.34 0.65 2.39
N ILE A 30 -0.91 0.00 3.46
CA ILE A 30 -0.30 -1.33 3.41
C ILE A 30 -1.30 -2.34 3.98
N GLY A 31 -1.69 -3.31 3.15
CA GLY A 31 -2.53 -4.43 3.56
C GLY A 31 -1.75 -5.73 3.43
N ALA A 32 -1.30 -6.28 4.56
CA ALA A 32 -0.58 -7.55 4.61
C ALA A 32 -0.86 -8.26 5.94
N ASP A 33 -0.61 -9.57 5.96
CA ASP A 33 -0.52 -10.33 7.20
C ASP A 33 0.93 -10.32 7.70
N PHE A 34 1.20 -9.48 8.70
CA PHE A 34 2.53 -9.39 9.32
C PHE A 34 2.75 -10.44 10.41
N ASN A 35 1.74 -11.29 10.70
CA ASN A 35 1.77 -12.30 11.76
C ASN A 35 2.18 -11.70 13.13
N GLY A 36 1.92 -10.40 13.33
CA GLY A 36 2.25 -9.64 14.53
C GLY A 36 1.01 -9.34 15.36
N HIS A 37 1.08 -9.63 16.66
CA HIS A 37 0.11 -9.19 17.65
C HIS A 37 0.62 -7.91 18.29
N VAL A 38 -0.04 -6.79 18.02
CA VAL A 38 0.41 -5.46 18.45
C VAL A 38 0.06 -5.10 19.90
N GLY A 39 -0.67 -5.95 20.61
CA GLY A 39 -1.05 -5.70 22.01
C GLY A 39 -2.48 -5.20 22.18
N GLU A 40 -3.03 -5.33 23.39
CA GLU A 40 -4.24 -4.63 23.83
C GLU A 40 -3.88 -3.25 24.38
N GLY A 41 -4.65 -2.23 24.00
CA GLY A 41 -4.35 -0.84 24.35
C GLY A 41 -3.27 -0.20 23.46
N ASN A 42 -2.95 1.06 23.77
CA ASN A 42 -2.01 1.88 23.01
C ASN A 42 -1.11 2.74 23.91
N THR A 43 -0.97 2.40 25.19
CA THR A 43 -0.18 3.18 26.14
C THR A 43 1.27 3.29 25.66
N GLY A 44 1.73 4.50 25.32
CA GLY A 44 3.08 4.77 24.78
C GLY A 44 3.20 4.65 23.26
N ASP A 45 2.11 4.31 22.55
CA ASP A 45 2.03 4.18 21.09
C ASP A 45 0.77 4.86 20.53
N GLU A 46 0.22 5.85 21.25
CA GLU A 46 -1.06 6.51 20.94
C GLU A 46 -1.04 7.24 19.60
N GLU A 47 0.16 7.62 19.14
CA GLU A 47 0.39 8.30 17.86
C GLU A 47 0.17 7.38 16.65
N VAL A 48 0.39 6.06 16.81
CA VAL A 48 0.31 5.09 15.72
C VAL A 48 -0.80 4.07 15.92
N MET A 49 -1.26 3.83 17.15
CA MET A 49 -2.27 2.82 17.44
C MET A 49 -3.47 3.37 18.21
N GLY A 50 -4.63 2.79 17.93
CA GLY A 50 -5.85 2.93 18.71
C GLY A 50 -5.94 1.92 19.86
N LYS A 51 -6.96 2.10 20.72
CA LYS A 51 -7.11 1.39 22.00
C LYS A 51 -7.59 -0.07 21.88
N PHE A 52 -7.98 -0.52 20.69
CA PHE A 52 -8.72 -1.77 20.50
C PHE A 52 -7.87 -2.88 19.86
N GLY A 53 -6.55 -2.84 20.03
CA GLY A 53 -5.69 -3.99 19.73
C GLY A 53 -6.06 -5.22 20.58
N VAL A 54 -5.58 -6.40 20.20
CA VAL A 54 -6.00 -7.69 20.80
C VAL A 54 -4.77 -8.56 21.07
N LYS A 55 -4.81 -9.30 22.19
CA LYS A 55 -3.75 -10.19 22.72
C LYS A 55 -2.54 -9.43 23.23
N GLU A 56 -1.63 -10.11 23.91
CA GLU A 56 -0.36 -9.54 24.32
C GLU A 56 0.53 -9.24 23.10
N ARG A 57 1.33 -8.18 23.22
CA ARG A 57 2.27 -7.79 22.17
C ARG A 57 3.36 -8.86 22.03
N ASN A 58 3.56 -9.38 20.82
CA ASN A 58 4.71 -10.24 20.50
C ASN A 58 5.80 -9.44 19.78
N LEU A 59 6.96 -10.08 19.57
CA LEU A 59 8.11 -9.47 18.91
C LEU A 59 7.73 -8.91 17.53
N GLU A 60 7.03 -9.70 16.70
CA GLU A 60 6.58 -9.28 15.37
C GLU A 60 5.62 -8.08 15.45
N GLY A 61 4.73 -8.04 16.44
CA GLY A 61 3.84 -6.91 16.68
C GLY A 61 4.60 -5.65 17.08
N GLN A 62 5.68 -5.77 17.87
CA GLN A 62 6.54 -4.64 18.18
C GLN A 62 7.23 -4.10 16.92
N MET A 63 7.72 -4.97 16.03
CA MET A 63 8.31 -4.54 14.75
C MET A 63 7.32 -3.75 13.89
N VAL A 64 6.05 -4.15 13.86
CA VAL A 64 4.98 -3.42 13.15
C VAL A 64 4.76 -2.04 13.75
N VAL A 65 4.75 -1.92 15.09
CA VAL A 65 4.57 -0.65 15.79
C VAL A 65 5.77 0.28 15.56
N ASP A 66 6.99 -0.24 15.67
CA ASP A 66 8.22 0.53 15.45
C ASP A 66 8.31 1.06 14.02
N PHE A 67 7.95 0.22 13.04
CA PHE A 67 7.85 0.62 11.65
C PHE A 67 6.80 1.73 11.44
N ALA A 68 5.61 1.56 12.02
CA ALA A 68 4.54 2.56 11.92
C ALA A 68 4.99 3.91 12.51
N LYS A 69 5.73 3.91 13.63
CA LYS A 69 6.27 5.13 14.23
C LYS A 69 7.29 5.80 13.34
N ARG A 70 8.23 5.02 12.78
CA ARG A 70 9.28 5.53 11.90
C ARG A 70 8.72 6.21 10.65
N MET A 71 7.64 5.64 10.11
CA MET A 71 7.01 6.10 8.86
C MET A 71 5.82 7.04 9.06
N ASP A 72 5.54 7.47 10.29
CA ASP A 72 4.38 8.29 10.65
C ASP A 72 3.04 7.71 10.13
N MET A 73 2.86 6.42 10.36
CA MET A 73 1.70 5.64 9.90
C MET A 73 0.81 5.19 11.06
N ALA A 74 -0.46 4.91 10.76
CA ALA A 74 -1.41 4.40 11.73
C ALA A 74 -1.72 2.89 11.52
N VAL A 75 -1.69 2.11 12.59
CA VAL A 75 -2.15 0.71 12.62
C VAL A 75 -3.68 0.69 12.69
N VAL A 76 -4.33 0.93 11.55
CA VAL A 76 -5.77 1.20 11.42
C VAL A 76 -6.66 0.16 12.12
N ASN A 77 -6.29 -1.12 12.10
CA ASN A 77 -7.07 -2.20 12.72
C ASN A 77 -7.28 -2.03 14.25
N THR A 78 -6.40 -1.30 14.93
CA THR A 78 -6.46 -1.06 16.39
C THR A 78 -7.39 0.08 16.79
N TYR A 79 -7.83 0.92 15.84
CA TYR A 79 -8.72 2.06 16.10
C TYR A 79 -10.20 1.67 16.19
N PHE A 80 -10.56 0.47 15.72
CA PHE A 80 -11.94 0.03 15.66
C PHE A 80 -12.24 -1.04 16.71
N GLN A 81 -13.20 -0.77 17.57
CA GLN A 81 -13.74 -1.76 18.49
C GLN A 81 -14.53 -2.83 17.71
N LYS A 82 -13.92 -4.00 17.49
CA LYS A 82 -14.59 -5.14 16.86
C LYS A 82 -15.39 -5.94 17.90
N ARG A 83 -16.58 -6.45 17.54
CA ARG A 83 -17.32 -7.41 18.40
C ARG A 83 -16.50 -8.70 18.54
N GLU A 84 -16.53 -9.36 19.71
CA GLU A 84 -15.73 -10.58 19.97
C GLU A 84 -15.95 -11.68 18.93
N GLU A 85 -17.17 -11.81 18.41
CA GLU A 85 -17.57 -12.77 17.37
C GLU A 85 -16.78 -12.61 16.06
N HIS A 86 -16.25 -11.43 15.77
CA HIS A 86 -15.43 -11.15 14.57
C HIS A 86 -13.92 -11.16 14.88
N ARG A 87 -13.50 -11.51 16.11
CA ARG A 87 -12.08 -11.52 16.53
C ARG A 87 -11.40 -12.88 16.34
N VAL A 88 -12.15 -13.96 16.19
CA VAL A 88 -11.61 -15.35 16.19
C VAL A 88 -12.36 -16.24 15.19
N THR A 89 -11.71 -16.64 14.10
CA THR A 89 -12.25 -17.58 13.10
C THR A 89 -11.59 -18.96 13.11
N TYR A 90 -10.64 -19.24 14.02
CA TYR A 90 -10.03 -20.56 14.19
C TYR A 90 -9.90 -20.94 15.68
N LYS A 91 -10.46 -22.10 16.08
CA LYS A 91 -10.30 -22.71 17.40
C LYS A 91 -9.73 -24.12 17.23
N SER A 92 -8.48 -24.32 17.64
CA SER A 92 -7.91 -25.66 17.88
C SER A 92 -6.98 -25.62 19.08
N GLY A 93 -7.18 -26.54 20.03
CA GLY A 93 -6.24 -26.81 21.13
C GLY A 93 -5.92 -25.65 22.08
N GLY A 94 -6.83 -24.70 22.31
CA GLY A 94 -6.64 -23.62 23.29
C GLY A 94 -5.81 -22.42 22.81
N ARG A 95 -5.31 -22.43 21.57
CA ARG A 95 -4.66 -21.26 20.94
C ARG A 95 -5.66 -20.52 20.06
N ARG A 96 -5.72 -19.19 20.24
CA ARG A 96 -6.49 -18.28 19.38
C ARG A 96 -5.51 -17.61 18.43
N THR A 97 -5.56 -17.90 17.13
CA THR A 97 -4.83 -17.16 16.09
C THR A 97 -5.80 -16.37 15.24
N GLN A 98 -5.36 -15.20 14.80
CA GLN A 98 -6.09 -14.42 13.80
C GLN A 98 -5.55 -14.87 12.44
N VAL A 99 -6.46 -15.20 11.52
CA VAL A 99 -6.37 -15.12 10.04
C VAL A 99 -7.22 -16.25 9.49
N VAL A 100 -8.32 -15.85 8.83
CA VAL A 100 -8.72 -16.45 7.56
C VAL A 100 -9.24 -15.29 6.72
N LEU A 101 -8.33 -14.63 6.01
CA LEU A 101 -8.74 -14.17 4.69
C LEU A 101 -9.02 -15.46 3.89
N PRO A 102 -10.13 -15.53 3.13
CA PRO A 102 -10.37 -16.65 2.23
C PRO A 102 -9.09 -17.00 1.48
N ASP A 103 -8.77 -18.29 1.38
CA ASP A 103 -7.57 -18.80 0.69
C ASP A 103 -7.53 -18.37 -0.79
N ASP A 104 -8.63 -17.82 -1.30
CA ASP A 104 -8.70 -17.17 -2.59
C ASP A 104 -8.79 -15.63 -2.50
N TRP A 105 -7.98 -15.00 -3.35
CA TRP A 105 -7.89 -13.55 -3.48
C TRP A 105 -9.22 -12.89 -3.90
N LYS A 106 -10.12 -13.63 -4.55
CA LYS A 106 -11.39 -13.07 -5.04
C LYS A 106 -12.32 -12.79 -3.87
N THR A 107 -12.51 -13.75 -2.97
CA THR A 107 -13.39 -13.58 -1.80
C THR A 107 -12.82 -12.57 -0.83
N THR A 108 -11.49 -12.51 -0.65
CA THR A 108 -10.83 -11.44 0.13
C THR A 108 -11.14 -10.06 -0.44
N THR A 109 -10.98 -9.90 -1.76
CA THR A 109 -11.26 -8.63 -2.46
C THR A 109 -12.73 -8.24 -2.36
N GLU A 110 -13.65 -9.21 -2.43
CA GLU A 110 -15.08 -9.00 -2.27
C GLU A 110 -15.45 -8.53 -0.87
N VAL A 111 -14.92 -9.17 0.17
CA VAL A 111 -15.17 -8.80 1.58
C VAL A 111 -14.65 -7.38 1.87
N ILE A 112 -13.45 -7.04 1.39
CA ILE A 112 -12.89 -5.69 1.56
C ILE A 112 -13.77 -4.66 0.82
N ARG A 113 -14.16 -4.96 -0.42
CA ARG A 113 -15.04 -4.07 -1.20
C ARG A 113 -16.41 -3.89 -0.55
N GLU A 114 -17.02 -4.96 -0.08
CA GLU A 114 -18.33 -4.92 0.55
C GLU A 114 -18.30 -4.18 1.89
N THR A 115 -17.30 -4.46 2.72
CA THR A 115 -17.09 -3.76 3.99
C THR A 115 -16.83 -2.27 3.74
N GLY A 116 -15.97 -1.94 2.76
CA GLY A 116 -15.71 -0.56 2.35
C GLY A 116 -16.98 0.14 1.88
N ARG A 117 -17.78 -0.50 1.03
CA ARG A 117 -19.09 0.04 0.58
C ARG A 117 -20.07 0.26 1.74
N LYS A 118 -20.09 -0.63 2.72
CA LYS A 118 -21.02 -0.56 3.86
C LYS A 118 -20.63 0.52 4.88
N VAL A 119 -19.34 0.66 5.15
CA VAL A 119 -18.82 1.58 6.18
C VAL A 119 -18.63 2.99 5.62
N LEU A 120 -18.08 3.09 4.41
CA LEU A 120 -17.74 4.38 3.78
C LEU A 120 -18.81 4.87 2.80
N GLY A 121 -19.82 4.03 2.52
CA GLY A 121 -20.81 4.29 1.48
C GLY A 121 -20.30 3.99 0.07
N VAL A 122 -21.19 4.12 -0.91
CA VAL A 122 -20.86 4.03 -2.34
C VAL A 122 -21.21 5.36 -2.97
N SER A 123 -20.20 6.17 -3.31
CA SER A 123 -20.46 7.30 -4.19
C SER A 123 -20.68 6.75 -5.60
N SER A 124 -21.84 7.04 -6.21
CA SER A 124 -22.02 6.86 -7.64
C SER A 124 -21.23 7.95 -8.37
N GLY A 125 -19.91 7.94 -8.21
CA GLY A 125 -19.06 8.68 -9.12
C GLY A 125 -19.40 8.17 -10.51
N ARG A 126 -19.82 9.07 -11.41
CA ARG A 126 -19.77 8.78 -12.85
C ARG A 126 -18.47 8.03 -13.09
N ARG A 127 -18.54 6.88 -13.79
CA ARG A 127 -17.33 6.18 -14.27
C ARG A 127 -16.41 7.29 -14.79
N LYS A 128 -15.31 7.56 -14.06
CA LYS A 128 -14.20 8.24 -14.70
C LYS A 128 -13.82 7.23 -15.76
N GLU A 129 -14.11 7.56 -17.02
CA GLU A 129 -13.52 6.89 -18.17
C GLU A 129 -12.09 6.55 -17.79
N ASP A 130 -11.71 5.30 -18.06
CA ASP A 130 -10.49 4.71 -17.59
C ASP A 130 -9.41 5.78 -17.56
N LYS A 131 -8.97 6.10 -16.34
CA LYS A 131 -7.71 6.79 -16.15
C LYS A 131 -6.64 5.79 -16.60
N GLU A 132 -6.61 5.45 -17.88
CA GLU A 132 -5.34 5.20 -18.53
C GLU A 132 -4.56 6.46 -18.24
N THR A 133 -3.73 6.29 -17.22
CA THR A 133 -3.05 7.36 -16.54
C THR A 133 -2.37 8.15 -17.63
N TRP A 134 -2.71 9.42 -17.78
CA TRP A 134 -2.27 10.32 -18.85
C TRP A 134 -0.73 10.42 -19.03
N TRP A 135 0.05 9.76 -18.16
CA TRP A 135 1.50 9.54 -18.21
C TRP A 135 1.92 8.13 -18.65
N TRP A 136 0.97 7.25 -18.98
CA TRP A 136 1.18 5.85 -19.36
C TRP A 136 1.67 5.79 -20.80
N ASN A 137 2.81 5.13 -21.01
CA ASN A 137 3.43 5.00 -22.32
C ASN A 137 4.03 3.61 -22.51
N GLU A 138 4.40 3.28 -23.74
CA GLU A 138 4.96 1.96 -24.10
C GLU A 138 6.23 1.63 -23.31
N GLU A 139 7.06 2.62 -22.99
CA GLU A 139 8.32 2.45 -22.24
C GLU A 139 8.08 2.06 -20.77
N VAL A 140 7.08 2.67 -20.12
CA VAL A 140 6.62 2.30 -18.78
C VAL A 140 5.99 0.91 -18.80
N GLN A 141 5.19 0.59 -19.82
CA GLN A 141 4.57 -0.71 -19.93
C GLN A 141 5.61 -1.82 -20.11
N ASP A 142 6.55 -1.64 -21.05
CA ASP A 142 7.62 -2.60 -21.34
C ASP A 142 8.52 -2.81 -20.12
N SER A 143 8.94 -1.73 -19.45
CA SER A 143 9.76 -1.85 -18.23
C SER A 143 9.03 -2.62 -17.11
N ILE A 144 7.72 -2.41 -16.92
CA ILE A 144 6.92 -3.18 -15.96
C ILE A 144 6.84 -4.66 -16.35
N GLN A 145 6.67 -4.97 -17.64
CA GLN A 145 6.64 -6.36 -18.11
C GLN A 145 8.00 -7.05 -17.89
N ARG A 146 9.11 -6.40 -18.20
CA ARG A 146 10.46 -6.91 -17.93
C ARG A 146 10.68 -7.20 -16.45
N LYS A 147 10.28 -6.27 -15.57
CA LYS A 147 10.32 -6.49 -14.12
C LYS A 147 9.48 -7.70 -13.68
N ARG A 148 8.29 -7.90 -14.26
CA ARG A 148 7.44 -9.07 -13.96
C ARG A 148 8.09 -10.38 -14.41
N LEU A 149 8.74 -10.40 -15.58
CA LEU A 149 9.48 -11.56 -16.06
C LEU A 149 10.68 -11.89 -15.16
N ALA A 150 11.45 -10.87 -14.75
CA ALA A 150 12.56 -11.06 -13.82
C ALA A 150 12.09 -11.55 -12.45
N LYS A 151 10.94 -11.07 -11.96
CA LYS A 151 10.33 -11.61 -10.72
C LYS A 151 9.99 -13.10 -10.86
N LYS A 152 9.35 -13.50 -11.96
CA LYS A 152 9.07 -14.92 -12.23
C LYS A 152 10.34 -15.76 -12.30
N LYS A 153 11.39 -15.24 -12.93
CA LYS A 153 12.69 -15.91 -13.03
C LYS A 153 13.35 -16.09 -11.66
N TRP A 154 13.33 -15.05 -10.84
CA TRP A 154 13.81 -15.13 -9.45
C TRP A 154 12.99 -16.12 -8.61
N ASP A 155 11.67 -16.14 -8.80
CA ASP A 155 10.77 -17.08 -8.09
C ASP A 155 11.02 -18.56 -8.46
N MET A 156 11.61 -18.83 -9.64
CA MET A 156 11.94 -20.19 -10.07
C MET A 156 13.28 -20.67 -9.51
N ASP A 157 14.34 -19.87 -9.67
CA ASP A 157 15.71 -20.38 -9.49
C ASP A 157 16.40 -19.86 -8.22
N TRP A 158 15.78 -18.95 -7.46
CA TRP A 158 16.26 -18.34 -6.20
C TRP A 158 17.78 -18.07 -6.18
N THR A 159 18.34 -17.59 -7.28
CA THR A 159 19.74 -17.17 -7.33
C THR A 159 19.88 -15.71 -6.95
N GLU A 160 21.01 -15.35 -6.34
CA GLU A 160 21.30 -13.94 -6.00
C GLU A 160 21.42 -13.07 -7.26
N GLU A 161 21.88 -13.65 -8.36
CA GLU A 161 21.95 -13.00 -9.68
C GLU A 161 20.55 -12.61 -10.19
N ASN A 162 19.58 -13.52 -10.10
CA ASN A 162 18.20 -13.24 -10.52
C ASN A 162 17.52 -12.23 -9.58
N ARG A 163 17.85 -12.26 -8.28
CA ARG A 163 17.39 -11.25 -7.31
C ARG A 163 17.94 -9.87 -7.66
N GLN A 164 19.23 -9.78 -7.98
CA GLN A 164 19.89 -8.53 -8.36
C GLN A 164 19.30 -7.97 -9.67
N GLU A 165 19.08 -8.84 -10.68
CA GLU A 165 18.42 -8.49 -11.94
C GLU A 165 17.00 -7.93 -11.70
N TYR A 166 16.23 -8.56 -10.82
CA TYR A 166 14.90 -8.08 -10.44
C TYR A 166 14.97 -6.70 -9.74
N LYS A 167 15.88 -6.51 -8.78
CA LYS A 167 16.05 -5.23 -8.06
C LYS A 167 16.43 -4.10 -9.02
N GLU A 168 17.37 -4.35 -9.93
CA GLU A 168 17.76 -3.36 -10.94
C GLU A 168 16.59 -2.95 -11.85
N LEU A 169 15.80 -3.92 -12.29
CA LEU A 169 14.60 -3.66 -13.09
C LEU A 169 13.51 -2.95 -12.28
N GLN A 170 13.38 -3.24 -10.98
CA GLN A 170 12.48 -2.52 -10.09
C GLN A 170 12.86 -1.04 -9.97
N HIS A 171 14.14 -0.73 -9.75
CA HIS A 171 14.62 0.67 -9.73
C HIS A 171 14.47 1.34 -11.10
N ARG A 172 14.72 0.61 -12.19
CA ARG A 172 14.51 1.12 -13.55
C ARG A 172 13.05 1.50 -13.78
N VAL A 173 12.10 0.63 -13.43
CA VAL A 173 10.66 0.93 -13.53
C VAL A 173 10.29 2.18 -12.73
N LYS A 174 10.81 2.31 -11.49
CA LYS A 174 10.56 3.52 -10.68
C LYS A 174 11.03 4.79 -11.39
N ARG A 175 12.23 4.76 -12.00
CA ARG A 175 12.77 5.89 -12.77
C ARG A 175 11.93 6.19 -14.01
N GLU A 176 11.56 5.19 -14.80
CA GLU A 176 10.75 5.40 -16.02
C GLU A 176 9.37 5.96 -15.68
N VAL A 177 8.72 5.45 -14.64
CA VAL A 177 7.43 6.00 -14.17
C VAL A 177 7.59 7.45 -13.71
N SER A 178 8.65 7.76 -12.97
CA SER A 178 8.93 9.14 -12.52
C SER A 178 9.15 10.09 -13.71
N LYS A 179 9.98 9.68 -14.67
CA LYS A 179 10.26 10.42 -15.90
C LYS A 179 9.01 10.63 -16.75
N ALA A 180 8.18 9.59 -16.90
CA ALA A 180 6.93 9.67 -17.64
C ALA A 180 5.93 10.61 -16.97
N LYS A 181 5.77 10.53 -15.63
CA LYS A 181 4.98 11.48 -14.85
C LYS A 181 5.49 12.91 -15.05
N GLN A 182 6.80 13.13 -14.91
CA GLN A 182 7.40 14.46 -15.05
C GLN A 182 7.20 15.04 -16.44
N LYS A 183 7.51 14.27 -17.50
CA LYS A 183 7.31 14.69 -18.89
C LYS A 183 5.86 15.07 -19.15
N ALA A 184 4.93 14.27 -18.68
CA ALA A 184 3.52 14.56 -18.83
C ALA A 184 3.17 15.87 -18.09
N TYR A 185 3.65 16.08 -16.86
CA TYR A 185 3.46 17.35 -16.14
C TYR A 185 4.03 18.54 -16.91
N ASP A 186 5.23 18.43 -17.44
CA ASP A 186 5.89 19.49 -18.21
C ASP A 186 5.10 19.84 -19.48
N GLU A 187 4.62 18.83 -20.21
CA GLU A 187 3.74 19.01 -21.38
C GLU A 187 2.40 19.67 -21.00
N LEU A 188 1.82 19.26 -19.86
CA LEU A 188 0.61 19.87 -19.32
C LEU A 188 0.84 21.35 -18.99
N TYR A 189 1.91 21.68 -18.27
CA TYR A 189 2.24 23.07 -17.91
C TYR A 189 2.56 23.92 -19.13
N THR A 190 3.28 23.39 -20.11
CA THR A 190 3.56 24.08 -21.39
C THR A 190 2.27 24.41 -22.13
N ARG A 191 1.30 23.47 -22.15
CA ARG A 191 -0.02 23.70 -22.76
C ARG A 191 -0.84 24.73 -21.99
N LEU A 192 -0.75 24.75 -20.65
CA LEU A 192 -1.44 25.72 -19.80
C LEU A 192 -0.93 27.16 -19.98
N ASP A 193 0.30 27.34 -20.47
CA ASP A 193 0.89 28.64 -20.80
C ASP A 193 0.37 29.22 -22.13
N THR A 194 -0.49 28.48 -22.84
CA THR A 194 -1.16 28.94 -24.06
C THR A 194 -2.55 29.51 -23.75
N ARG A 195 -3.04 30.43 -24.61
CA ARG A 195 -4.36 31.09 -24.47
C ARG A 195 -5.55 30.11 -24.48
N GLU A 196 -5.36 28.89 -24.97
CA GLU A 196 -6.34 27.80 -24.94
C GLU A 196 -6.27 26.98 -23.64
N GLY A 197 -5.07 26.81 -23.07
CA GLY A 197 -4.83 26.08 -21.81
C GLY A 197 -5.27 26.84 -20.55
N GLU A 198 -5.43 28.16 -20.61
CA GLU A 198 -5.96 28.97 -19.51
C GLU A 198 -7.32 28.43 -18.99
N LYS A 199 -8.19 27.96 -19.90
CA LYS A 199 -9.49 27.33 -19.55
C LYS A 199 -9.34 25.99 -18.82
N ASP A 200 -8.28 25.24 -19.09
CA ASP A 200 -7.96 23.98 -18.43
C ASP A 200 -7.40 24.23 -17.02
N LEU A 201 -6.67 25.34 -16.81
CA LEU A 201 -6.19 25.78 -15.49
C LEU A 201 -7.36 26.06 -14.53
N TYR A 202 -8.37 26.83 -14.99
CA TYR A 202 -9.57 27.10 -14.21
C TYR A 202 -10.43 25.85 -13.97
N ARG A 203 -10.29 24.80 -14.77
CA ARG A 203 -10.95 23.49 -14.56
C ARG A 203 -10.22 22.69 -13.49
N LEU A 204 -8.89 22.60 -13.56
CA LEU A 204 -8.04 21.93 -12.58
C LEU A 204 -8.13 22.59 -11.19
N ALA A 205 -8.10 23.92 -11.12
CA ALA A 205 -8.27 24.66 -9.88
C ALA A 205 -9.66 24.44 -9.25
N ARG A 206 -10.73 24.40 -10.05
CA ARG A 206 -12.10 24.10 -9.58
C ARG A 206 -12.27 22.66 -9.11
N GLN A 207 -11.51 21.71 -9.66
CA GLN A 207 -11.51 20.32 -9.23
C GLN A 207 -10.79 20.17 -7.89
N ARG A 208 -9.61 20.77 -7.74
CA ARG A 208 -8.82 20.78 -6.50
C ARG A 208 -9.52 21.47 -5.31
N ASN A 209 -10.28 22.54 -5.57
CA ASN A 209 -11.08 23.23 -4.55
C ASN A 209 -12.35 22.45 -4.15
N ARG A 210 -12.79 21.51 -5.00
CA ARG A 210 -13.90 20.59 -4.67
C ARG A 210 -13.39 19.45 -3.80
N ASP A 211 -12.24 18.87 -4.16
CA ASP A 211 -11.60 17.76 -3.44
C ASP A 211 -11.05 18.17 -2.05
N GLY A 212 -10.91 19.47 -1.75
CA GLY A 212 -10.46 20.00 -0.45
C GLY A 212 -11.57 20.48 0.48
N LYS A 213 -12.85 20.30 0.09
CA LYS A 213 -14.03 20.68 0.88
C LYS A 213 -14.77 19.48 1.51
N ASP A 214 -14.27 18.27 1.25
CA ASP A 214 -14.70 17.01 1.87
C ASP A 214 -13.68 16.59 2.95
#